data_AF-A0A2A7SJ19-F1
#
_entry.id   AF-A0A2A7SJ19-F1
#
_cell.length_a   1.000
_cell.length_b   1.000
_cell.length_c   1.000
_cell.angle_alpha   90.00
_cell.angle_beta   90.00
_cell.angle_gamma   90.00
#
_symmetry.space_group_name_H-M   'P 1'
#
loop_
_entity.id
_entity.type
_entity.pdbx_description
1 polymer ?
#
loop_
_entity_poly.entity_id
_entity_poly.type
_entity_poly.pdbx_seq_one_letter_code
_entity_poly.pdbx_strand_id
1 'polypeptide(L)'
;MMVHFTFYERDLPRLRQLEQSLRVKIERAHAGELGETELHLDGNDGYLYMYGPDADRLYALVGPMLRASRLMGGAEVTQWRGVDSRHFALHPAAGG
;
A
#
# COMPACT_ATOMS: atom_id res chain seq x y z
N MET A 1 0.77 8.89 0.31
CA MET A 1 1.18 7.73 1.11
C MET A 1 1.93 6.77 0.21
N MET A 2 2.99 6.16 0.70
CA MET A 2 3.79 5.17 -0.01
C MET A 2 3.87 3.90 0.82
N VAL A 3 3.83 2.75 0.15
CA VAL A 3 4.09 1.44 0.74
C VAL A 3 5.27 0.82 0.02
N HIS A 4 6.35 0.56 0.75
CA HIS A 4 7.51 -0.20 0.27
C HIS A 4 7.36 -1.65 0.73
N PHE A 5 7.56 -2.61 -0.17
CA PHE A 5 7.39 -4.03 0.11
C PHE A 5 8.36 -4.88 -0.72
N THR A 6 8.64 -6.09 -0.25
CA THR A 6 9.41 -7.05 -1.05
C THR A 6 8.54 -7.66 -2.14
N PHE A 7 9.02 -7.66 -3.38
CA PHE A 7 8.31 -8.14 -4.56
C PHE A 7 9.15 -9.13 -5.37
N TYR A 8 8.51 -10.21 -5.84
CA TYR A 8 9.08 -11.15 -6.79
C TYR A 8 8.17 -11.24 -8.02
N GLU A 9 8.72 -11.46 -9.21
CA GLU A 9 7.95 -11.53 -10.47
C GLU A 9 6.78 -12.53 -10.41
N ARG A 10 6.97 -13.66 -9.71
CA ARG A 10 5.93 -14.69 -9.49
C ARG A 10 4.67 -14.15 -8.78
N ASP A 11 4.80 -13.05 -8.06
CA ASP A 11 3.74 -12.43 -7.28
C ASP A 11 2.98 -11.35 -8.07
N LEU A 12 3.38 -11.05 -9.32
CA LEU A 12 2.75 -10.04 -10.18
C LEU A 12 1.23 -10.21 -10.31
N PRO A 13 0.66 -11.42 -10.52
CA PRO A 13 -0.79 -11.58 -10.60
C PRO A 13 -1.51 -11.21 -9.30
N ARG A 14 -0.90 -11.52 -8.15
CA ARG A 14 -1.46 -11.17 -6.82
C ARG A 14 -1.35 -9.68 -6.56
N LEU A 15 -0.26 -9.05 -6.99
CA LEU A 15 -0.07 -7.61 -6.89
C LEU A 15 -1.14 -6.87 -7.70
N ARG A 16 -1.38 -7.26 -8.95
CA ARG A 16 -2.42 -6.67 -9.82
C ARG A 16 -3.82 -6.77 -9.20
N GLN A 17 -4.14 -7.89 -8.55
CA GLN A 17 -5.41 -8.06 -7.84
C GLN A 17 -5.52 -7.12 -6.62
N LEU A 18 -4.43 -6.96 -5.87
CA LEU A 18 -4.37 -6.04 -4.74
C LEU A 18 -4.51 -4.58 -5.21
N GLU A 19 -3.76 -4.17 -6.24
CA GLU A 19 -3.86 -2.85 -6.88
C GLU A 19 -5.30 -2.53 -7.29
N GLN A 20 -5.95 -3.46 -8.01
CA GLN A 20 -7.32 -3.27 -8.44
C GLN A 20 -8.29 -3.10 -7.26
N SER A 21 -8.11 -3.90 -6.21
CA SER A 21 -8.96 -3.83 -5.01
C SER A 21 -8.75 -2.52 -4.27
N LEU A 22 -7.49 -2.08 -4.12
CA LEU A 22 -7.13 -0.79 -3.50
C LEU A 22 -7.74 0.37 -4.28
N ARG A 23 -7.53 0.40 -5.60
CA ARG A 23 -8.04 1.44 -6.49
C ARG A 23 -9.55 1.59 -6.36
N VAL A 24 -10.30 0.50 -6.49
CA VAL A 24 -11.77 0.51 -6.36
C VAL A 24 -12.20 1.01 -4.98
N LYS A 25 -11.51 0.60 -3.91
CA LYS A 25 -11.85 1.02 -2.54
C LYS A 25 -11.63 2.51 -2.34
N ILE A 26 -10.50 3.04 -2.79
CA ILE A 26 -10.11 4.44 -2.65
C ILE A 26 -11.05 5.35 -3.46
N GLU A 27 -11.29 5.01 -4.73
CA GLU A 27 -12.16 5.78 -5.65
C GLU A 27 -13.59 5.84 -5.12
N ARG A 28 -14.18 4.71 -4.70
CA ARG A 28 -15.55 4.65 -4.16
C ARG A 28 -15.74 5.44 -2.87
N ALA A 29 -14.69 5.57 -2.07
CA ALA A 29 -14.72 6.33 -0.82
C ALA A 29 -14.44 7.83 -1.02
N HIS A 30 -14.16 8.25 -2.26
CA HIS A 30 -13.67 9.60 -2.60
C HIS A 30 -12.48 10.01 -1.72
N ALA A 31 -11.60 9.04 -1.41
CA ALA A 31 -10.47 9.24 -0.52
C ALA A 31 -9.18 9.63 -1.25
N GLY A 32 -9.20 9.57 -2.60
CA GLY A 32 -8.05 9.88 -3.44
C GLY A 32 -7.92 8.92 -4.63
N GLU A 33 -6.70 8.49 -4.93
CA GLU A 33 -6.38 7.59 -6.05
C GLU A 33 -5.17 6.70 -5.76
N LEU A 34 -5.06 5.60 -6.52
CA LEU A 34 -3.87 4.76 -6.59
C LEU A 34 -3.01 5.24 -7.77
N GLY A 35 -1.75 5.58 -7.50
CA GLY A 35 -0.78 5.96 -8.52
C GLY A 35 -0.16 4.78 -9.24
N GLU A 36 0.88 5.05 -10.05
CA GLU A 36 1.66 4.00 -10.70
C GLU A 36 2.45 3.18 -9.68
N THR A 37 2.64 1.90 -9.98
CA THR A 37 3.43 0.98 -9.16
C THR A 37 4.83 0.85 -9.75
N GLU A 38 5.85 1.05 -8.91
CA GLU A 38 7.25 0.87 -9.30
C GLU A 38 7.74 -0.49 -8.78
N LEU A 39 8.38 -1.28 -9.66
CA LEU A 39 8.90 -2.62 -9.35
C LEU A 39 10.35 -2.71 -9.81
N HIS A 40 11.25 -2.95 -8.86
CA HIS A 40 12.68 -3.14 -9.10
C HIS A 40 13.05 -4.62 -8.88
N LEU A 41 13.28 -5.34 -9.99
CA LEU A 41 13.54 -6.79 -9.98
C LEU A 41 14.93 -7.15 -9.47
N ASP A 42 15.88 -6.23 -9.54
CA ASP A 42 17.26 -6.37 -9.05
C ASP A 42 17.34 -6.30 -7.51
N GLY A 43 16.46 -5.52 -6.87
CA GLY A 43 16.35 -5.41 -5.41
C GLY A 43 15.25 -6.27 -4.77
N ASN A 44 14.34 -6.84 -5.57
CA ASN A 44 13.05 -7.36 -5.11
C ASN A 44 12.25 -6.30 -4.34
N ASP A 45 12.26 -5.06 -4.81
CA ASP A 45 11.56 -3.94 -4.18
C ASP A 45 10.33 -3.55 -5.00
N GLY A 46 9.22 -3.33 -4.31
CA GLY A 46 8.00 -2.78 -4.88
C GLY A 46 7.54 -1.55 -4.11
N TYR A 47 6.97 -0.58 -4.82
CA TYR A 47 6.42 0.64 -4.26
C TYR A 47 5.00 0.87 -4.77
N LEU A 48 4.05 1.01 -3.83
CA LEU A 48 2.70 1.48 -4.11
C LEU A 48 2.56 2.92 -3.64
N TYR A 49 2.14 3.80 -4.54
CA TYR A 49 1.83 5.18 -4.22
C TYR A 49 0.31 5.39 -4.20
N MET A 50 -0.19 6.00 -3.13
CA MET A 50 -1.59 6.36 -2.97
C MET A 50 -1.69 7.81 -2.57
N TYR A 51 -2.48 8.59 -3.30
CA TYR A 51 -2.59 10.04 -3.14
C TYR A 51 -3.99 10.38 -2.64
N GLY A 52 -4.10 11.36 -1.74
CA GLY A 52 -5.37 11.78 -1.18
C GLY A 52 -5.18 12.98 -0.25
N PRO A 53 -6.25 13.75 0.02
CA PRO A 53 -6.17 14.96 0.83
C PRO A 53 -5.90 14.70 2.31
N ASP A 54 -6.17 13.47 2.78
CA ASP A 54 -6.00 13.05 4.17
C ASP A 54 -5.31 11.68 4.20
N ALA A 55 -4.03 11.67 4.58
CA ALA A 55 -3.21 10.46 4.62
C ALA A 55 -3.65 9.48 5.71
N ASP A 56 -4.24 9.97 6.81
CA ASP A 56 -4.70 9.13 7.92
C ASP A 56 -6.03 8.45 7.56
N ARG A 57 -6.96 9.17 6.93
CA ARG A 57 -8.18 8.59 6.36
C ARG A 57 -7.87 7.59 5.26
N LEU A 58 -6.91 7.91 4.38
CA LEU A 58 -6.48 7.01 3.31
C LEU A 58 -5.92 5.71 3.89
N TYR A 59 -5.04 5.79 4.90
CA TYR A 59 -4.49 4.60 5.55
C TYR A 59 -5.53 3.81 6.34
N ALA A 60 -6.45 4.46 7.05
CA ALA A 60 -7.55 3.78 7.75
C ALA A 60 -8.42 2.95 6.78
N LEU A 61 -8.60 3.45 5.55
CA LEU A 61 -9.38 2.78 4.51
C LEU A 61 -8.67 1.54 3.93
N VAL A 62 -7.38 1.65 3.60
CA VAL A 62 -6.65 0.61 2.87
C VAL A 62 -5.80 -0.30 3.76
N GLY A 63 -5.46 0.17 4.96
CA GLY A 63 -4.61 -0.52 5.92
C GLY A 63 -5.06 -1.96 6.19
N PRO A 64 -6.36 -2.25 6.41
CA PRO A 64 -6.83 -3.63 6.57
C PRO A 64 -6.54 -4.53 5.37
N MET A 65 -6.65 -4.01 4.15
CA MET A 65 -6.39 -4.76 2.91
C MET A 65 -4.89 -5.04 2.75
N LEU A 66 -4.05 -4.05 3.07
CA LEU A 66 -2.60 -4.22 3.10
C LEU A 66 -2.21 -5.30 4.12
N ARG A 67 -2.71 -5.22 5.35
CA ARG A 67 -2.41 -6.19 6.42
C ARG A 67 -2.89 -7.61 6.14
N ALA A 68 -3.95 -7.76 5.36
CA ALA A 68 -4.47 -9.08 4.95
C ALA A 68 -3.67 -9.69 3.78
N SER A 69 -2.93 -8.88 3.03
CA SER A 69 -2.14 -9.35 1.90
C SER A 69 -0.82 -9.97 2.37
N ARG A 70 -0.57 -11.22 1.98
CA ARG A 70 0.74 -11.86 2.20
C ARG A 70 1.89 -11.16 1.49
N LEU A 71 1.61 -10.40 0.41
CA LEU A 71 2.61 -9.60 -0.30
C LEU A 71 3.16 -8.45 0.56
N MET A 72 2.40 -8.02 1.55
CA MET A 72 2.74 -6.87 2.39
C MET A 72 3.35 -7.31 3.73
N GLY A 73 3.76 -8.58 3.83
CA GLY A 73 4.48 -9.08 5.01
C GLY A 73 5.82 -8.35 5.16
N GLY A 74 5.96 -7.56 6.21
CA GLY A 74 7.15 -6.74 6.43
C GLY A 74 7.21 -5.45 5.59
N ALA A 75 6.11 -5.06 4.94
CA ALA A 75 6.04 -3.81 4.21
C ALA A 75 6.19 -2.60 5.16
N GLU A 76 6.69 -1.49 4.66
CA GLU A 76 6.81 -0.23 5.38
C GLU A 76 5.90 0.83 4.76
N VAL A 77 5.22 1.61 5.61
CA VAL A 77 4.28 2.64 5.19
C VAL A 77 4.82 4.01 5.56
N THR A 78 4.83 4.92 4.59
CA THR A 78 5.13 6.33 4.80
C THR A 78 3.90 7.19 4.46
N GLN A 79 3.40 7.93 5.44
CA GLN A 79 2.32 8.91 5.30
C GLN A 79 2.90 10.33 5.37
N TRP A 80 2.55 11.18 4.41
CA TRP A 80 2.90 12.60 4.45
C TRP A 80 1.71 13.43 4.93
N ARG A 81 1.92 14.29 5.93
CA ARG A 81 0.94 15.20 6.52
C ARG A 81 1.51 16.62 6.49
N GLY A 82 1.47 17.24 5.32
CA GLY A 82 2.11 18.54 5.10
C GLY A 82 3.62 18.45 5.24
N VAL A 83 4.19 19.15 6.23
CA VAL A 83 5.64 19.16 6.50
C VAL A 83 6.12 17.95 7.31
N ASP A 84 5.19 17.21 7.94
CA ASP A 84 5.51 16.03 8.74
C ASP A 84 5.32 14.74 7.94
N SER A 85 6.07 13.71 8.29
CA SER A 85 5.85 12.36 7.81
C SER A 85 5.80 11.36 8.97
N ARG A 86 5.03 10.29 8.77
CA ARG A 86 5.00 9.13 9.65
C ARG A 86 5.45 7.93 8.86
N HIS A 87 6.49 7.28 9.35
CA HIS A 87 7.00 6.03 8.82
C HIS A 87 6.79 4.91 9.85
N PHE A 88 6.29 3.75 9.42
CA PHE A 88 6.09 2.61 10.31
C PHE A 88 6.00 1.28 9.54
N ALA A 89 6.43 0.20 10.20
CA ALA A 89 6.26 -1.15 9.69
C ALA A 89 4.79 -1.58 9.71
N LEU A 90 4.35 -2.24 8.63
CA LEU A 90 3.05 -2.87 8.52
C LEU A 90 3.08 -4.23 9.21
N HIS A 91 2.44 -4.31 10.36
CA HIS A 91 2.23 -5.59 11.01
C HIS A 91 1.03 -6.33 10.38
N PRO A 92 1.16 -7.65 10.12
CA PRO A 92 0.04 -8.45 9.64
C PRO A 92 -1.14 -8.37 10.60
N ALA A 93 -2.36 -8.59 10.09
CA ALA A 93 -3.52 -8.69 10.95
C ALA A 93 -3.27 -9.79 11.98
N ALA A 94 -3.39 -9.48 13.27
CA ALA A 94 -3.31 -10.48 14.32
C ALA A 94 -4.33 -11.58 13.99
N GLY A 95 -3.85 -12.80 13.73
CA GLY A 95 -4.72 -13.92 13.40
C GLY A 95 -5.73 -14.12 14.51
N GLY A 96 -7.01 -14.17 14.14
CA GLY A 96 -8.07 -14.76 14.96
C GLY A 96 -8.10 -16.26 14.77
#